data_AF-A0A6G1C522-F1
#
_entry.id   AF-A0A6G1C522-F1
#
_cell.length_a   1.000
_cell.length_b   1.000
_cell.length_c   1.000
_cell.angle_alpha   90.00
_cell.angle_beta   90.00
_cell.angle_gamma   90.00
#
_symmetry.space_group_name_H-M   'P 1'
#
loop_
_entity.id
_entity.type
_entity.pdbx_description
1 polymer ?
#
loop_
_entity_poly.entity_id
_entity_poly.type
_entity_poly.pdbx_seq_one_letter_code
_entity_poly.pdbx_strand_id
1 'polypeptide(L)'
;MPNWEEWSFVEEEEEDAAAATKQQGEALSPKSWLLPCLKKLQLVDCPKLRALPRQLGQQTTSLKELVILGASCLKTVEDLRFLSGFLSVGGCEDLEIVSNLPQVRELYAADIDQPYERLLNPVISG
;
A
#
# COMPACT_ATOMS: atom_id res chain seq x y z
N MET A 1 3.24 -13.43 -3.64
CA MET A 1 2.83 -13.30 -5.07
C MET A 1 4.10 -13.19 -5.91
N PRO A 2 4.54 -14.25 -6.61
CA PRO A 2 5.93 -14.31 -7.10
C PRO A 2 6.26 -13.45 -8.33
N ASN A 3 5.26 -12.99 -9.09
CA ASN A 3 5.48 -12.22 -10.33
C ASN A 3 4.99 -10.77 -10.27
N TRP A 4 4.68 -10.26 -9.08
CA TRP A 4 4.06 -8.94 -8.93
C TRP A 4 5.12 -7.84 -8.86
N GLU A 5 5.29 -7.14 -9.98
CA GLU A 5 6.35 -6.14 -10.17
C GLU A 5 5.85 -4.71 -9.88
N GLU A 6 4.64 -4.39 -10.32
CA GLU A 6 4.01 -3.08 -10.17
C GLU A 6 2.63 -3.23 -9.53
N TRP A 7 2.36 -2.36 -8.56
CA TRP A 7 1.04 -2.24 -7.96
C TRP A 7 0.47 -0.85 -8.27
N SER A 8 -0.59 -0.83 -9.08
CA SER A 8 -1.36 0.36 -9.40
C SER A 8 -2.85 0.08 -9.25
N PHE A 9 -3.61 1.13 -8.95
CA PHE A 9 -5.06 1.12 -9.09
C PHE A 9 -5.36 1.69 -10.48
N VAL A 10 -5.66 0.83 -11.45
CA VAL A 10 -6.08 1.23 -12.80
C VAL A 10 -7.60 1.22 -12.84
N GLU A 11 -8.20 2.37 -13.18
CA GLU A 11 -9.52 2.38 -13.79
C GLU A 11 -9.31 1.98 -15.26
N GLU A 12 -9.67 0.75 -15.61
CA GLU A 12 -9.86 0.42 -17.03
C GLU A 12 -11.13 1.15 -17.47
N GLU A 13 -10.97 2.36 -18.01
CA GLU A 13 -11.99 2.96 -18.86
C GLU A 13 -12.02 2.12 -20.15
N GLU A 14 -12.92 1.14 -20.20
CA GLU A 14 -13.38 0.55 -21.44
C GLU A 14 -14.13 1.64 -22.22
N GLU A 15 -13.40 2.40 -23.05
CA GLU A 15 -13.99 3.23 -24.10
C GLU A 15 -14.58 2.31 -25.17
N ASP A 16 -15.81 1.87 -24.98
CA ASP A 16 -16.64 1.38 -26.08
C ASP A 16 -17.44 2.54 -26.67
N ALA A 17 -17.04 2.92 -27.87
CA ALA A 17 -17.58 4.02 -28.63
C ALA A 17 -19.04 3.76 -29.05
N ALA A 18 -19.99 4.51 -28.49
CA ALA A 18 -21.30 4.69 -29.14
C ALA A 18 -21.95 6.05 -28.81
N ALA A 19 -21.94 6.90 -29.83
CA ALA A 19 -22.96 7.90 -30.17
C ALA A 19 -23.32 9.01 -29.16
N ALA A 20 -22.89 10.21 -29.54
CA ALA A 20 -23.44 11.53 -29.22
C ALA A 20 -24.83 11.58 -28.55
N THR A 21 -24.90 12.18 -27.35
CA THR A 21 -25.92 13.19 -27.01
C THR A 21 -25.45 14.03 -25.82
N LYS A 22 -25.44 15.35 -26.03
CA LYS A 22 -25.28 16.37 -24.99
C LYS A 22 -26.25 16.12 -23.85
N GLN A 23 -25.79 15.95 -22.60
CA GLN A 23 -26.44 16.54 -21.42
C GLN A 23 -25.40 16.83 -20.33
N GLN A 24 -25.43 18.09 -19.91
CA GLN A 24 -24.95 18.62 -18.65
C GLN A 24 -25.46 17.76 -17.50
N GLY A 25 -24.54 17.16 -16.75
CA GLY A 25 -24.82 16.40 -15.55
C GLY A 25 -23.50 16.09 -14.89
N GLU A 26 -23.37 16.46 -13.62
CA GLU A 26 -22.21 16.17 -12.77
C GLU A 26 -21.99 14.65 -12.73
N ALA A 27 -21.26 14.10 -13.69
CA ALA A 27 -20.73 12.75 -13.62
C ALA A 27 -19.58 12.83 -12.61
N LEU A 28 -19.93 12.75 -11.33
CA LEU A 28 -19.02 12.32 -10.29
C LEU A 28 -18.50 10.96 -10.74
N SER A 29 -17.34 10.94 -11.43
CA SER A 29 -16.59 9.72 -11.73
C SER A 29 -16.61 8.88 -10.46
N PRO A 30 -17.08 7.62 -10.55
CA PRO A 30 -17.46 6.86 -9.39
C PRO A 30 -16.27 6.83 -8.45
N LYS A 31 -16.50 7.38 -7.26
CA LYS A 31 -15.61 7.35 -6.11
C LYS A 31 -15.04 5.93 -5.97
N SER A 32 -13.91 5.67 -6.60
CA SER A 32 -13.27 4.37 -6.61
C SER A 32 -12.51 4.18 -5.31
N TRP A 33 -13.17 4.32 -4.16
CA TRP A 33 -12.64 3.77 -2.92
C TRP A 33 -12.81 2.26 -3.04
N LEU A 34 -11.82 1.59 -3.63
CA LEU A 34 -11.86 0.14 -3.81
C LEU A 34 -11.83 -0.60 -2.47
N LEU A 35 -11.26 0.04 -1.44
CA LEU A 35 -10.96 -0.59 -0.15
C LEU A 35 -11.20 0.38 1.04
N PRO A 36 -12.41 0.97 1.19
CA PRO A 36 -12.67 2.03 2.17
C PRO A 36 -12.57 1.56 3.62
N CYS A 37 -12.73 0.26 3.86
CA CYS A 37 -12.73 -0.36 5.18
C CYS A 37 -11.42 -1.10 5.50
N LEU A 38 -10.43 -1.09 4.59
CA LEU A 38 -9.17 -1.78 4.81
C LEU A 38 -8.38 -1.06 5.91
N LYS A 39 -8.16 -1.74 7.03
CA LYS A 39 -7.43 -1.19 8.21
C LYS A 39 -5.99 -1.66 8.31
N LYS A 40 -5.70 -2.85 7.79
CA LYS A 40 -4.40 -3.51 7.83
C LYS A 40 -4.09 -4.07 6.45
N LEU A 41 -2.88 -3.81 5.96
CA LEU A 41 -2.37 -4.36 4.72
C LEU A 41 -1.07 -5.11 5.01
N GLN A 42 -0.96 -6.34 4.52
CA GLN A 42 0.24 -7.15 4.67
C GLN A 42 0.70 -7.62 3.30
N LEU A 43 1.94 -7.30 2.95
CA LEU A 43 2.63 -7.74 1.75
C LEU A 43 3.73 -8.69 2.21
N VAL A 44 3.56 -9.99 1.96
CA VAL A 44 4.50 -11.03 2.39
C VAL A 44 4.96 -11.80 1.16
N ASP A 45 6.27 -12.01 1.04
CA ASP A 45 6.92 -12.70 -0.08
C ASP A 45 6.48 -12.08 -1.43
N CYS A 46 6.75 -10.79 -1.53
CA CYS A 46 6.56 -9.97 -2.74
C CYS A 46 7.93 -9.54 -3.31
N PRO A 47 8.80 -10.50 -3.70
CA PRO A 47 10.21 -10.22 -3.99
C PRO A 47 10.40 -9.26 -5.16
N LYS A 48 9.45 -9.24 -6.10
CA LYS A 48 9.51 -8.41 -7.30
C LYS A 48 8.88 -7.02 -7.14
N LEU A 49 8.21 -6.74 -6.02
CA LEU A 49 7.46 -5.50 -5.84
C LEU A 49 8.43 -4.33 -5.74
N ARG A 50 8.39 -3.41 -6.71
CA ARG A 50 9.35 -2.31 -6.80
C ARG A 50 8.94 -1.05 -6.05
N ALA A 51 7.64 -0.78 -6.01
CA ALA A 51 7.08 0.42 -5.42
C ALA A 51 5.64 0.19 -4.95
N LEU A 52 5.21 0.98 -3.97
CA LEU A 52 3.82 1.08 -3.56
C LEU A 52 3.08 2.13 -4.41
N PRO A 53 1.78 1.95 -4.68
CA PRO A 53 1.00 2.95 -5.40
C PRO A 53 0.86 4.22 -4.56
N ARG A 54 1.15 5.37 -5.16
CA ARG A 54 0.95 6.68 -4.50
C ARG A 54 -0.51 6.94 -4.15
N GLN A 55 -1.41 6.35 -4.94
CA GLN A 55 -2.86 6.40 -4.75
C GLN A 55 -3.34 5.56 -3.57
N LEU A 56 -2.47 4.74 -2.94
CA LEU A 56 -2.87 3.89 -1.81
C LEU A 56 -3.60 4.70 -0.72
N GLY A 57 -3.07 5.87 -0.36
CA GLY A 57 -3.72 6.74 0.63
C GLY A 57 -5.05 7.35 0.21
N GLN A 58 -5.28 7.50 -1.09
CA GLN A 58 -6.55 7.98 -1.64
C GLN A 58 -7.59 6.87 -1.70
N GLN A 59 -7.14 5.63 -1.91
CA GLN A 59 -7.97 4.44 -2.12
C GLN A 59 -8.32 3.73 -0.81
N THR A 60 -7.44 3.80 0.19
CA THR A 60 -7.59 3.16 1.50
C THR A 60 -7.58 4.20 2.62
N THR A 61 -8.66 4.96 2.76
CA THR A 61 -8.79 6.03 3.76
C THR A 61 -8.81 5.53 5.21
N SER A 62 -9.12 4.26 5.44
CA SER A 62 -9.13 3.64 6.78
C SER A 62 -7.86 2.86 7.12
N LEU A 63 -6.86 2.80 6.23
CA LEU A 63 -5.66 1.99 6.42
C LEU A 63 -4.77 2.61 7.50
N LYS A 64 -4.49 1.84 8.55
CA LYS A 64 -3.70 2.28 9.70
C LYS A 64 -2.42 1.51 9.87
N GLU A 65 -2.39 0.26 9.41
CA GLU A 65 -1.30 -0.68 9.63
C GLU A 65 -0.78 -1.22 8.30
N LEU A 66 0.54 -1.16 8.09
CA LEU A 66 1.20 -1.66 6.89
C LEU A 66 2.36 -2.57 7.28
N VAL A 67 2.35 -3.78 6.75
CA VAL A 67 3.42 -4.78 6.94
C VAL A 67 3.97 -5.16 5.58
N ILE A 68 5.29 -5.08 5.42
CA ILE A 68 6.00 -5.45 4.20
C ILE A 68 7.13 -6.40 4.59
N LEU A 69 7.07 -7.63 4.12
CA LEU A 69 7.98 -8.71 4.46
C LEU A 69 8.46 -9.41 3.19
N GLY A 70 9.77 -9.56 3.02
CA GLY A 70 10.33 -10.24 1.84
C GLY A 70 10.07 -9.51 0.52
N ALA A 71 10.00 -8.18 0.56
CA ALA A 71 9.90 -7.34 -0.64
C ALA A 71 11.29 -6.88 -1.08
N SER A 72 12.08 -7.83 -1.58
CA SER A 72 13.51 -7.63 -1.89
C SER A 72 13.77 -6.47 -2.87
N CYS A 73 12.91 -6.26 -3.86
CA CYS A 73 13.06 -5.18 -4.85
C CYS A 73 12.41 -3.84 -4.46
N LEU A 74 11.82 -3.73 -3.26
CA LEU A 74 11.11 -2.51 -2.86
C LEU A 74 12.12 -1.44 -2.46
N LYS A 75 12.19 -0.35 -3.23
CA LYS A 75 13.21 0.69 -3.03
C LYS A 75 12.80 1.81 -2.11
N THR A 76 11.53 2.21 -2.20
CA THR A 76 11.03 3.39 -1.50
C THR A 76 9.66 3.12 -0.87
N VAL A 77 9.49 3.62 0.35
CA VAL A 77 8.22 3.70 1.06
C VAL A 77 8.04 5.15 1.49
N GLU A 78 7.31 5.91 0.68
CA GLU A 78 7.11 7.34 0.88
C GLU A 78 5.63 7.74 0.81
N ASP A 79 5.32 8.93 1.30
CA ASP A 79 4.02 9.60 1.15
C ASP A 79 2.81 8.88 1.79
N LEU A 80 3.01 7.98 2.76
CA LEU A 80 1.90 7.27 3.43
C LEU A 80 1.33 8.08 4.62
N ARG A 81 0.86 9.30 4.34
CA ARG A 81 0.34 10.23 5.38
C ARG A 81 -0.91 9.77 6.11
N PHE A 82 -1.61 8.78 5.56
CA PHE A 82 -2.80 8.15 6.13
C PHE A 82 -2.46 7.08 7.20
N LEU A 83 -1.22 6.57 7.17
CA LEU A 83 -0.79 5.50 8.05
C LEU A 83 -0.60 6.06 9.47
N SER A 84 -1.49 5.68 10.39
CA SER A 84 -1.56 6.24 11.75
C SER A 84 -1.34 5.22 12.87
N GLY A 85 -1.23 3.94 12.53
CA GLY A 85 -0.86 2.85 13.42
C GLY A 85 0.64 2.60 13.33
N PHE A 86 1.01 1.47 12.71
CA PHE A 86 2.40 1.07 12.58
C PHE A 86 2.79 0.72 11.13
N LEU A 87 4.09 0.87 10.84
CA LEU A 87 4.75 0.35 9.65
C LEU A 87 5.74 -0.72 10.09
N SER A 88 5.65 -1.92 9.52
CA SER A 88 6.66 -2.96 9.70
C SER A 88 7.29 -3.29 8.35
N VAL A 89 8.60 -3.21 8.26
CA VAL A 89 9.40 -3.62 7.10
C VAL A 89 10.41 -4.67 7.52
N GLY A 90 10.55 -5.74 6.73
CA GLY A 90 11.55 -6.77 7.03
C GLY A 90 11.94 -7.59 5.82
N GLY A 91 13.22 -7.93 5.70
CA GLY A 91 13.74 -8.62 4.52
C GLY A 91 13.49 -7.88 3.21
N CYS A 92 13.60 -6.55 3.23
CA CYS A 92 13.56 -5.69 2.04
C CYS A 92 14.99 -5.24 1.73
N GLU A 93 15.72 -6.03 0.92
CA GLU A 93 17.16 -5.82 0.66
C GLU A 93 17.47 -4.51 -0.07
N ASP A 94 16.65 -4.11 -1.04
CA ASP A 94 16.83 -2.88 -1.82
C ASP A 94 16.16 -1.64 -1.19
N LEU A 95 15.61 -1.74 0.03
CA LEU A 95 14.86 -0.63 0.64
C LEU A 95 15.80 0.46 1.15
N GLU A 96 15.89 1.55 0.39
CA GLU A 96 16.79 2.67 0.69
C GLU A 96 16.09 3.81 1.43
N ILE A 97 14.81 4.07 1.12
CA ILE A 97 14.11 5.27 1.59
C ILE A 97 12.79 4.90 2.27
N VAL A 98 12.64 5.36 3.51
CA VAL A 98 11.35 5.40 4.24
C VAL A 98 11.12 6.83 4.72
N SER A 99 10.14 7.53 4.16
CA SER A 99 9.95 8.96 4.46
C SER A 99 8.51 9.45 4.36
N ASN A 100 8.24 10.65 4.88
CA ASN A 100 6.92 11.30 4.85
C ASN A 100 5.79 10.46 5.46
N LEU A 101 6.03 9.97 6.69
CA LEU A 101 5.10 9.19 7.51
C LEU A 101 4.66 9.97 8.77
N PRO A 102 4.04 11.16 8.64
CA PRO A 102 3.84 12.09 9.76
C PRO A 102 2.89 11.58 10.85
N GLN A 103 2.03 10.61 10.55
CA GLN A 103 1.05 10.07 11.50
C GLN A 103 1.46 8.72 12.10
N VAL A 104 2.52 8.08 11.59
CA VAL A 104 2.93 6.75 12.04
C VAL A 104 3.42 6.84 13.49
N ARG A 105 2.87 5.96 14.33
CA ARG A 105 3.22 5.89 15.75
C ARG A 105 4.40 4.98 16.01
N GLU A 106 4.46 3.89 15.26
CA GLU A 106 5.45 2.83 15.46
C GLU A 106 6.04 2.41 14.11
N LEU A 107 7.36 2.30 14.06
CA LEU A 107 8.11 1.83 12.91
C LEU A 107 8.97 0.66 13.34
N TYR A 108 8.75 -0.49 12.72
CA TYR A 108 9.53 -1.70 12.92
C TYR A 108 10.33 -1.99 11.66
N ALA A 109 11.64 -2.07 11.80
CA ALA A 109 12.54 -2.53 10.75
C ALA A 109 13.30 -3.73 11.30
N ALA A 110 13.22 -4.87 10.61
CA ALA A 110 13.92 -6.07 11.01
C ALA A 110 14.70 -6.69 9.85
N ASP A 111 15.86 -7.22 10.18
CA ASP A 111 16.66 -7.99 9.23
C ASP A 111 16.10 -9.42 9.07
N ILE A 112 16.53 -10.11 8.00
CA ILE A 112 16.01 -11.40 7.52
C ILE A 112 16.08 -12.51 8.60
N ASP A 113 16.88 -12.32 9.65
CA ASP A 113 17.06 -13.28 10.76
C ASP A 113 15.95 -13.30 11.83
N GLN A 114 14.96 -12.39 11.80
CA GLN A 114 13.86 -12.41 12.76
C GLN A 114 12.66 -13.25 12.28
N PRO A 115 12.02 -14.04 13.16
CA PRO A 115 10.82 -14.78 12.80
C PRO A 115 9.69 -13.81 12.42
N TYR A 116 9.14 -13.98 11.22
CA TYR A 116 8.07 -13.18 10.62
C TYR A 116 6.87 -12.95 11.55
N GLU A 117 6.62 -13.86 12.49
CA GLU A 117 5.53 -13.75 13.48
C GLU A 117 5.61 -12.50 14.35
N ARG A 118 6.82 -12.03 14.69
CA ARG A 118 7.00 -10.80 15.48
C ARG A 118 6.70 -9.53 14.69
N LEU A 119 6.84 -9.59 13.37
CA LEU A 119 6.64 -8.46 12.46
C LEU A 119 5.20 -8.36 11.96
N LEU A 120 4.46 -9.47 12.00
CA LEU A 120 3.05 -9.51 11.63
C LEU A 120 2.13 -8.91 12.72
N ASN A 121 2.55 -8.99 14.01
CA ASN A 121 1.77 -8.51 15.17
C ASN A 121 2.68 -7.86 16.24
N PRO A 122 3.28 -6.69 15.98
CA PRO A 122 4.19 -6.04 16.92
C PRO A 122 3.54 -5.59 18.25
N VAL A 123 2.20 -5.59 18.35
CA VAL A 123 1.45 -5.03 19.49
C VAL A 123 1.13 -6.05 20.61
N ILE A 124 1.57 -7.31 20.53
CA ILE A 124 1.35 -8.27 21.63
C ILE A 124 2.50 -8.22 22.64
N SER A 125 2.64 -7.11 23.36
CA SER A 125 3.31 -7.11 24.66
C SER A 125 2.69 -6.02 25.53
N GLY A 126 1.56 -6.35 26.15
CA GLY A 126 1.06 -5.67 27.33
C GLY A 126 1.74 -6.21 28.58
#